data_AF-A0A3N0Y0F4-F1
#
_entry.id   AF-A0A3N0Y0F4-F1
#
_cell.length_a   1.000
_cell.length_b   1.000
_cell.length_c   1.000
_cell.angle_alpha   90.00
_cell.angle_beta   90.00
_cell.angle_gamma   90.00
#
_symmetry.space_group_name_H-M   'P 1'
#
loop_
_entity.id
_entity.type
_entity.pdbx_description
1 polymer ?
#
loop_
_entity_poly.entity_id
_entity_poly.type
_entity_poly.pdbx_seq_one_letter_code
_entity_poly.pdbx_strand_id
1 'polypeptide(L)'
;MLRCTFFLMCLLHLKHTILGAVTPKPILINGTYINPELGNYHARLRSIARSCLEIKEKHGGTQDGMYILTTESGTYYQAFCDMNTAGGGWTLVASVHENNIKGKCSVGDRWSSQQGNDLNLPEGDGAWANTATFGSAESSTSDDYKNPGYYDISAQDVSVWHIPNDEQLRNWTSSAILRYHTESRFLREHGGNLYHLFKKYPVRFGAGQCKSDTGAVSPVVYDTGDKDSTAKLYGPSAGKDFESGFITFRVFNADRAAMAMCSGVKPTECNPQTRQQCGDFTGLDLSGTASKQLTESSVLLFYR
;
A
#
# COMPACT_ATOMS: atom_id res chain seq x y z
N MET A 1 14.26 -50.95 -60.47
CA MET A 1 14.98 -51.60 -59.35
C MET A 1 14.85 -50.68 -58.14
N LEU A 2 14.59 -51.07 -56.89
CA LEU A 2 13.89 -52.18 -56.25
C LEU A 2 13.76 -51.75 -54.76
N ARG A 3 12.54 -51.80 -54.17
CA ARG A 3 12.16 -52.11 -52.76
C ARG A 3 12.76 -51.27 -51.60
N CYS A 4 11.93 -50.66 -50.74
CA CYS A 4 11.18 -51.22 -49.59
C CYS A 4 12.03 -51.62 -48.35
N THR A 5 11.58 -51.10 -47.19
CA THR A 5 11.47 -51.70 -45.83
C THR A 5 12.70 -51.90 -44.92
N PHE A 6 12.64 -51.20 -43.76
CA PHE A 6 12.76 -51.64 -42.33
C PHE A 6 13.77 -52.71 -41.87
N PHE A 7 14.51 -52.39 -40.78
CA PHE A 7 14.77 -53.11 -39.49
C PHE A 7 16.14 -52.67 -38.91
N LEU A 8 16.22 -51.93 -37.78
CA LEU A 8 16.19 -52.30 -36.35
C LEU A 8 17.55 -52.78 -35.76
N MET A 9 17.95 -52.14 -34.66
CA MET A 9 18.85 -52.55 -33.55
C MET A 9 20.38 -52.64 -33.79
N CYS A 10 21.16 -51.83 -33.05
CA CYS A 10 21.64 -52.26 -31.73
C CYS A 10 22.26 -51.10 -30.92
N LEU A 11 22.22 -51.28 -29.60
CA LEU A 11 22.58 -50.39 -28.50
C LEU A 11 24.05 -49.97 -28.48
N LEU A 12 24.31 -48.76 -27.94
CA LEU A 12 25.33 -48.56 -26.90
C LEU A 12 25.04 -47.29 -26.10
N HIS A 13 25.00 -47.48 -24.78
CA HIS A 13 24.62 -46.54 -23.74
C HIS A 13 25.52 -45.30 -23.66
N LEU A 14 24.91 -44.13 -23.51
CA LEU A 14 25.45 -43.11 -22.61
C LEU A 14 24.31 -42.55 -21.75
N LYS A 15 24.36 -42.91 -20.47
CA LYS A 15 23.48 -42.37 -19.43
C LYS A 15 23.80 -40.87 -19.28
N HIS A 16 22.84 -40.02 -19.57
CA HIS A 16 22.77 -38.69 -18.95
C HIS A 16 21.43 -38.57 -18.26
N THR A 17 21.52 -38.54 -16.94
CA THR A 17 20.45 -38.38 -15.97
C THR A 17 19.82 -37.01 -16.18
N ILE A 18 18.71 -36.94 -16.92
CA ILE A 18 17.83 -35.78 -16.84
C ILE A 18 16.95 -36.00 -15.62
N LEU A 19 17.41 -35.49 -14.47
CA LEU A 19 16.53 -35.27 -13.32
C LEU A 19 15.60 -34.12 -13.71
N GLY A 20 14.51 -34.44 -14.38
CA GLY A 20 13.38 -33.51 -14.48
C GLY A 20 12.90 -33.26 -13.06
N ALA A 21 12.94 -32.01 -12.60
CA ALA A 21 12.23 -31.60 -11.40
C ALA A 21 10.73 -31.70 -11.70
N VAL A 22 10.19 -32.91 -11.55
CA VAL A 22 8.75 -33.14 -11.46
C VAL A 22 8.35 -32.49 -10.15
N THR A 23 7.70 -31.32 -10.21
CA THR A 23 6.88 -30.91 -9.07
C THR A 23 5.78 -31.97 -8.95
N PRO A 24 5.76 -32.78 -7.89
CA PRO A 24 4.70 -33.76 -7.76
C PRO A 24 3.39 -32.97 -7.61
N LYS A 25 2.47 -33.13 -8.57
CA LYS A 25 1.08 -32.69 -8.37
C LYS A 25 0.63 -33.26 -7.02
N PRO A 26 0.03 -32.44 -6.12
CA PRO A 26 -0.42 -32.95 -4.85
C PRO A 26 -1.46 -34.04 -5.11
N ILE A 27 -1.13 -35.27 -4.73
CA ILE A 27 -2.04 -36.40 -4.88
C ILE A 27 -3.06 -36.29 -3.75
N LEU A 28 -4.12 -35.56 -4.05
CA LEU A 28 -5.33 -35.48 -3.23
C LEU A 28 -6.26 -36.62 -3.66
N ILE A 29 -6.79 -37.39 -2.71
CA ILE A 29 -7.90 -38.31 -2.95
C ILE A 29 -9.07 -37.79 -2.10
N ASN A 30 -10.19 -37.46 -2.73
CA ASN A 30 -11.38 -36.92 -2.05
C ASN A 30 -11.09 -35.71 -1.13
N GLY A 31 -10.15 -34.84 -1.52
CA GLY A 31 -9.81 -33.62 -0.78
C GLY A 31 -8.83 -33.80 0.39
N THR A 32 -8.32 -35.01 0.63
CA THR A 32 -7.31 -35.27 1.67
C THR A 32 -5.96 -35.68 1.09
N TYR A 33 -4.88 -35.28 1.75
CA TYR A 33 -3.52 -35.68 1.40
C TYR A 33 -3.32 -37.16 1.69
N ILE A 34 -2.81 -37.92 0.71
CA ILE A 34 -2.50 -39.34 0.90
C ILE A 34 -1.45 -39.55 1.99
N ASN A 35 -0.49 -38.64 2.12
CA ASN A 35 0.52 -38.66 3.16
C ASN A 35 0.21 -37.57 4.21
N PRO A 36 -0.21 -37.94 5.43
CA PRO A 36 -0.48 -36.99 6.51
C PRO A 36 0.74 -36.15 6.93
N GLU A 37 1.95 -36.69 6.85
CA GLU A 37 3.18 -35.94 7.14
C GLU A 37 3.50 -34.93 6.03
N LEU A 38 3.22 -35.26 4.76
CA LEU A 38 3.31 -34.30 3.66
C LEU A 38 2.22 -33.22 3.79
N GLY A 39 1.03 -33.58 4.25
CA GLY A 39 -0.03 -32.64 4.62
C GLY A 39 0.41 -31.70 5.74
N ASN A 40 1.09 -32.21 6.77
CA ASN A 40 1.66 -31.41 7.86
C ASN A 40 2.83 -30.55 7.39
N TYR A 41 3.67 -31.04 6.48
CA TYR A 41 4.78 -30.27 5.89
C TYR A 41 4.24 -29.16 4.98
N HIS A 42 3.23 -29.44 4.15
CA HIS A 42 2.50 -28.43 3.38
C HIS A 42 1.75 -27.43 4.29
N ALA A 43 1.18 -27.87 5.41
CA ALA A 43 0.54 -26.99 6.39
C ALA A 43 1.55 -26.12 7.15
N ARG A 44 2.75 -26.63 7.44
CA ARG A 44 3.88 -25.86 7.99
C ARG A 44 4.51 -24.93 6.97
N LEU A 45 4.57 -25.31 5.69
CA LEU A 45 4.93 -24.39 4.60
C LEU A 45 3.85 -23.32 4.37
N ARG A 46 2.58 -23.60 4.72
CA ARG A 46 1.47 -22.64 4.79
C ARG A 46 1.44 -21.82 6.09
N SER A 47 2.30 -22.07 7.08
CA SER A 47 2.31 -21.28 8.34
C SER A 47 3.08 -19.97 8.16
N ILE A 48 2.74 -19.23 7.10
CA ILE A 48 3.19 -17.87 6.89
C ILE A 48 2.07 -16.98 7.42
N ALA A 49 2.42 -16.02 8.25
CA ALA A 49 1.47 -15.11 8.87
C ALA A 49 0.82 -14.20 7.81
N ARG A 50 -0.42 -13.77 8.07
CA ARG A 50 -1.14 -12.82 7.20
C ARG A 50 -0.74 -11.37 7.43
N SER A 51 -0.20 -11.06 8.61
CA SER A 51 0.23 -9.71 8.98
C SER A 51 1.39 -9.73 9.96
N CYS A 52 2.07 -8.59 10.11
CA CYS A 52 3.10 -8.38 11.11
C CYS A 52 2.55 -8.53 12.54
N LEU A 53 1.27 -8.17 12.78
CA LEU A 53 0.63 -8.39 14.07
C LEU A 53 0.54 -9.88 14.41
N GLU A 54 0.16 -10.73 13.44
CA GLU A 54 0.14 -12.18 13.65
C GLU A 54 1.54 -12.74 13.92
N ILE A 55 2.57 -12.26 13.20
CA ILE A 55 3.97 -12.61 13.50
C ILE A 55 4.33 -12.25 14.93
N LYS A 56 3.97 -11.04 15.36
CA LYS A 56 4.28 -10.56 16.70
C LYS A 56 3.59 -11.40 17.78
N GLU A 57 2.29 -11.62 17.65
CA GLU A 57 1.47 -12.29 18.67
C GLU A 57 1.68 -13.80 18.71
N LYS A 58 1.79 -14.46 17.56
CA LYS A 58 1.85 -15.94 17.49
C LYS A 58 3.27 -16.49 17.34
N HIS A 59 4.18 -15.70 16.77
CA HIS A 59 5.54 -16.15 16.47
C HIS A 59 6.62 -15.38 17.24
N GLY A 60 6.23 -14.41 18.08
CA GLY A 60 7.15 -13.68 18.95
C GLY A 60 8.10 -12.75 18.18
N GLY A 61 7.71 -12.28 16.99
CA GLY A 61 8.50 -11.31 16.23
C GLY A 61 8.58 -9.97 16.97
N THR A 62 9.81 -9.50 17.22
CA THR A 62 10.06 -8.28 18.01
C THR A 62 10.90 -7.24 17.30
N GLN A 63 11.54 -7.59 16.18
CA GLN A 63 12.45 -6.71 15.46
C GLN A 63 11.76 -6.10 14.22
N ASP A 64 11.97 -4.81 14.02
CA ASP A 64 11.58 -4.17 12.76
C ASP A 64 12.36 -4.81 11.60
N GLY A 65 11.73 -4.89 10.43
CA GLY A 65 12.42 -5.41 9.25
C GLY A 65 11.50 -6.03 8.21
N MET A 66 12.10 -6.70 7.23
CA MET A 66 11.39 -7.37 6.16
C MET A 66 10.92 -8.76 6.59
N TYR A 67 9.63 -9.04 6.39
CA TYR A 67 9.03 -10.33 6.66
C TYR A 67 8.29 -10.85 5.42
N ILE A 68 8.18 -12.17 5.31
CA ILE A 68 7.35 -12.84 4.29
C ILE A 68 5.96 -13.06 4.89
N LEU A 69 4.93 -12.62 4.17
CA LEU A 69 3.52 -12.73 4.52
C LEU A 69 2.77 -13.49 3.43
N THR A 70 1.54 -13.92 3.75
CA THR A 70 0.65 -14.59 2.80
C THR A 70 -0.77 -14.04 2.89
N THR A 71 -1.46 -13.94 1.76
CA THR A 71 -2.89 -13.60 1.72
C THR A 71 -3.75 -14.81 2.12
N GLU A 72 -5.06 -14.60 2.30
CA GLU A 72 -6.00 -15.72 2.50
C GLU A 72 -5.99 -16.71 1.34
N SER A 73 -5.82 -16.20 0.12
CA SER A 73 -5.74 -17.00 -1.11
C SER A 73 -4.40 -17.72 -1.29
N GLY A 74 -3.42 -17.48 -0.41
CA GLY A 74 -2.09 -18.11 -0.43
C GLY A 74 -1.05 -17.39 -1.29
N THR A 75 -1.27 -16.13 -1.69
CA THR A 75 -0.27 -15.31 -2.38
C THR A 75 0.80 -14.86 -1.40
N TYR A 76 2.06 -15.21 -1.66
CA TYR A 76 3.20 -14.76 -0.86
C TYR A 76 3.72 -13.40 -1.30
N TYR A 77 4.10 -12.57 -0.34
CA TYR A 77 4.72 -11.28 -0.58
C TYR A 77 5.62 -10.87 0.59
N GLN A 78 6.53 -9.94 0.35
CA GLN A 78 7.36 -9.34 1.38
C GLN A 78 6.84 -7.97 1.76
N ALA A 79 6.85 -7.66 3.06
CA ALA A 79 6.48 -6.35 3.60
C ALA A 79 7.42 -5.98 4.76
N PHE A 80 7.63 -4.67 4.95
CA PHE A 80 8.30 -4.17 6.14
C PHE A 80 7.32 -4.20 7.32
N CYS A 81 7.77 -4.73 8.45
CA CYS A 81 7.06 -4.74 9.70
C CYS A 81 7.70 -3.75 10.67
N ASP A 82 6.89 -2.86 11.23
CA ASP A 82 7.22 -2.11 12.43
C ASP A 82 6.69 -2.87 13.66
N MET A 83 7.63 -3.44 14.41
CA MET A 83 7.42 -4.24 15.60
C MET A 83 7.58 -3.42 16.89
N ASN A 84 7.78 -2.10 16.81
CA ASN A 84 8.03 -1.23 17.97
C ASN A 84 6.89 -0.25 18.26
N THR A 85 6.39 0.49 17.27
CA THR A 85 5.49 1.63 17.50
C THR A 85 4.18 1.20 18.16
N ALA A 86 3.82 1.84 19.27
CA ALA A 86 2.60 1.55 20.05
C ALA A 86 2.42 0.05 20.39
N GLY A 87 3.51 -0.69 20.62
CA GLY A 87 3.48 -2.13 20.86
C GLY A 87 3.68 -2.99 19.61
N GLY A 88 3.89 -2.40 18.43
CA GLY A 88 4.29 -3.08 17.18
C GLY A 88 3.16 -3.83 16.47
N GLY A 89 3.56 -4.60 15.46
CA GLY A 89 2.65 -5.40 14.62
C GLY A 89 2.13 -4.66 13.38
N TRP A 90 2.73 -3.52 13.05
CA TRP A 90 2.33 -2.69 11.91
C TRP A 90 2.91 -3.25 10.61
N THR A 91 2.04 -3.50 9.63
CA THR A 91 2.42 -4.02 8.31
C THR A 91 2.43 -2.91 7.29
N LEU A 92 3.57 -2.61 6.65
CA LEU A 92 3.61 -1.71 5.50
C LEU A 92 2.81 -2.31 4.35
N VAL A 93 1.81 -1.59 3.85
CA VAL A 93 0.92 -2.07 2.79
C VAL A 93 0.96 -1.22 1.52
N ALA A 94 1.33 0.05 1.64
CA ALA A 94 1.46 0.96 0.51
C ALA A 94 2.41 2.13 0.82
N SER A 95 2.90 2.80 -0.22
CA SER A 95 3.44 4.15 -0.16
C SER A 95 2.94 4.99 -1.32
N VAL A 96 2.68 6.27 -1.05
CA VAL A 96 2.44 7.30 -2.06
C VAL A 96 3.72 8.09 -2.23
N HIS A 97 4.31 8.06 -3.43
CA HIS A 97 5.56 8.73 -3.74
C HIS A 97 5.36 9.66 -4.95
N GLU A 98 5.73 10.93 -4.79
CA GLU A 98 5.70 11.90 -5.88
C GLU A 98 7.01 11.88 -6.66
N ASN A 99 6.99 11.35 -7.89
CA ASN A 99 8.17 11.24 -8.73
C ASN A 99 8.48 12.52 -9.52
N ASN A 100 7.47 13.34 -9.83
CA ASN A 100 7.61 14.58 -10.56
C ASN A 100 6.41 15.49 -10.34
N ILE A 101 6.47 16.32 -9.30
CA ILE A 101 5.37 17.22 -8.90
C ILE A 101 4.89 18.18 -10.03
N LYS A 102 5.72 18.40 -11.07
CA LYS A 102 5.38 19.21 -12.25
C LYS A 102 4.68 18.40 -13.35
N GLY A 103 4.85 17.08 -13.37
CA GLY A 103 4.24 16.17 -14.32
C GLY A 103 2.81 15.85 -13.90
N LYS A 104 1.84 16.68 -14.32
CA LYS A 104 0.47 16.55 -13.84
C LYS A 104 -0.24 15.31 -14.41
N CYS A 105 -0.52 14.33 -13.55
CA CYS A 105 -1.17 13.06 -13.91
C CYS A 105 -0.45 12.35 -15.06
N SER A 106 0.85 12.16 -14.88
CA SER A 106 1.78 11.57 -15.82
C SER A 106 2.27 10.20 -15.35
N VAL A 107 3.23 9.60 -16.05
CA VAL A 107 3.79 8.30 -15.66
C VAL A 107 4.39 8.41 -14.25
N GLY A 108 3.94 7.53 -13.35
CA GLY A 108 4.28 7.56 -11.93
C GLY A 108 3.14 8.01 -11.03
N ASP A 109 2.16 8.76 -11.53
CA ASP A 109 0.99 9.21 -10.76
C ASP A 109 -0.07 8.10 -10.57
N ARG A 110 0.30 6.99 -9.94
CA ARG A 110 -0.53 5.78 -9.84
C ARG A 110 -1.66 5.95 -8.83
N TRP A 111 -1.49 6.80 -7.83
CA TRP A 111 -2.50 7.06 -6.82
C TRP A 111 -3.53 8.11 -7.23
N SER A 112 -3.35 8.72 -8.41
CA SER A 112 -4.27 9.62 -9.05
C SER A 112 -4.63 9.12 -10.46
N SER A 113 -3.91 9.53 -11.50
CA SER A 113 -4.11 9.12 -12.89
C SER A 113 -2.81 9.24 -13.66
N GLN A 114 -2.44 8.21 -14.43
CA GLN A 114 -1.32 8.29 -15.38
C GLN A 114 -1.77 8.66 -16.81
N GLN A 115 -3.07 8.92 -17.00
CA GLN A 115 -3.71 9.22 -18.29
C GLN A 115 -4.02 10.72 -18.45
N GLY A 116 -3.34 11.58 -17.69
CA GLY A 116 -3.64 13.00 -17.61
C GLY A 116 -4.92 13.30 -16.83
N ASN A 117 -5.31 14.57 -16.86
CA ASN A 117 -6.55 15.06 -16.25
C ASN A 117 -7.74 14.91 -17.22
N ASP A 118 -8.26 13.70 -17.36
CA ASP A 118 -9.37 13.36 -18.27
C ASP A 118 -10.72 13.25 -17.54
N LEU A 119 -11.68 14.09 -17.92
CA LEU A 119 -13.04 14.06 -17.39
C LEU A 119 -13.79 12.75 -17.72
N ASN A 120 -13.37 12.03 -18.76
CA ASN A 120 -13.92 10.73 -19.13
C ASN A 120 -13.33 9.58 -18.29
N LEU A 121 -12.26 9.85 -17.53
CA LEU A 121 -11.66 8.92 -16.56
C LEU A 121 -11.78 9.47 -15.13
N PRO A 122 -13.00 9.61 -14.59
CA PRO A 122 -13.22 10.28 -13.31
C PRO A 122 -12.66 9.52 -12.10
N GLU A 123 -12.30 8.24 -12.25
CA GLU A 123 -11.67 7.42 -11.19
C GLU A 123 -10.14 7.38 -11.28
N GLY A 124 -9.56 7.99 -12.34
CA GLY A 124 -8.14 7.87 -12.65
C GLY A 124 -7.71 6.41 -12.82
N ASP A 125 -6.56 6.05 -12.25
CA ASP A 125 -6.03 4.68 -12.27
C ASP A 125 -6.79 3.74 -11.32
N GLY A 126 -7.58 4.28 -10.39
CA GLY A 126 -8.41 3.51 -9.45
C GLY A 126 -7.62 2.66 -8.45
N ALA A 127 -6.33 2.95 -8.24
CA ALA A 127 -5.42 2.14 -7.41
C ALA A 127 -5.90 1.96 -5.96
N TRP A 128 -6.60 2.94 -5.40
CA TRP A 128 -7.16 2.88 -4.03
C TRP A 128 -8.22 1.79 -3.83
N ALA A 129 -8.93 1.38 -4.89
CA ALA A 129 -10.08 0.48 -4.78
C ALA A 129 -10.02 -0.69 -5.77
N ASN A 130 -8.82 -1.05 -6.22
CA ASN A 130 -8.54 -2.24 -7.03
C ASN A 130 -7.53 -3.17 -6.34
N THR A 131 -7.29 -4.35 -6.91
CA THR A 131 -6.34 -5.34 -6.37
C THR A 131 -4.99 -5.34 -7.09
N ALA A 132 -4.74 -4.37 -7.97
CA ALA A 132 -3.43 -4.23 -8.61
C ALA A 132 -2.37 -3.88 -7.55
N THR A 133 -1.15 -4.38 -7.74
CA THR A 133 0.01 -4.19 -6.86
C THR A 133 1.20 -3.71 -7.67
N PHE A 134 2.10 -2.95 -7.05
CA PHE A 134 3.28 -2.36 -7.70
C PHE A 134 4.37 -2.05 -6.67
N GLY A 135 5.60 -1.87 -7.16
CA GLY A 135 6.78 -1.58 -6.36
C GLY A 135 7.25 -2.75 -5.49
N SER A 136 8.29 -2.50 -4.69
CA SER A 136 8.74 -3.38 -3.61
C SER A 136 8.79 -2.59 -2.31
N ALA A 137 8.76 -3.30 -1.17
CA ALA A 137 8.80 -2.62 0.13
C ALA A 137 10.06 -1.77 0.25
N GLU A 138 11.24 -2.29 -0.10
CA GLU A 138 12.51 -1.56 -0.01
C GLU A 138 12.57 -0.30 -0.87
N SER A 139 11.77 -0.22 -1.95
CA SER A 139 11.70 0.95 -2.84
C SER A 139 10.59 1.94 -2.47
N SER A 140 9.94 1.79 -1.30
CA SER A 140 8.76 2.60 -0.91
C SER A 140 9.03 4.11 -0.80
N THR A 141 10.30 4.51 -0.74
CA THR A 141 10.75 5.91 -0.72
C THR A 141 11.31 6.39 -2.06
N SER A 142 11.35 5.53 -3.09
CA SER A 142 11.90 5.86 -4.43
C SER A 142 10.87 5.70 -5.56
N ASP A 143 9.79 4.96 -5.32
CA ASP A 143 8.62 4.86 -6.20
C ASP A 143 7.41 4.42 -5.36
N ASP A 144 6.22 4.45 -5.95
CA ASP A 144 5.02 3.95 -5.29
C ASP A 144 5.14 2.47 -4.92
N TYR A 145 4.57 2.13 -3.78
CA TYR A 145 4.45 0.76 -3.33
C TYR A 145 3.00 0.41 -3.03
N LYS A 146 2.56 -0.78 -3.41
CA LYS A 146 1.30 -1.38 -2.96
C LYS A 146 1.40 -2.89 -3.03
N ASN A 147 1.19 -3.56 -1.89
CA ASN A 147 1.26 -5.02 -1.80
C ASN A 147 -0.13 -5.66 -1.59
N PRO A 148 -0.24 -7.01 -1.68
CA PRO A 148 -1.51 -7.70 -1.46
C PRO A 148 -2.14 -7.46 -0.08
N GLY A 149 -1.34 -7.17 0.94
CA GLY A 149 -1.83 -6.85 2.29
C GLY A 149 -2.73 -5.62 2.32
N TYR A 150 -2.60 -4.70 1.36
CA TYR A 150 -3.45 -3.51 1.23
C TYR A 150 -4.96 -3.83 1.16
N TYR A 151 -5.31 -4.91 0.45
CA TYR A 151 -6.70 -5.33 0.25
C TYR A 151 -7.05 -6.61 1.02
N ASP A 152 -6.06 -7.41 1.45
CA ASP A 152 -6.27 -8.70 2.12
C ASP A 152 -6.33 -8.59 3.66
N ILE A 153 -5.47 -7.77 4.29
CA ILE A 153 -5.38 -7.72 5.75
C ILE A 153 -6.65 -7.09 6.32
N SER A 154 -7.21 -7.72 7.35
CA SER A 154 -8.28 -7.14 8.20
C SER A 154 -7.65 -6.45 9.40
N ALA A 155 -7.44 -5.15 9.29
CA ALA A 155 -6.87 -4.26 10.30
C ALA A 155 -7.94 -3.46 11.05
N GLN A 156 -7.49 -2.69 12.04
CA GLN A 156 -8.33 -1.81 12.85
C GLN A 156 -7.89 -0.35 12.68
N ASP A 157 -6.59 -0.13 12.60
CA ASP A 157 -5.98 1.18 12.60
C ASP A 157 -4.95 1.32 11.47
N VAL A 158 -4.59 2.58 11.19
CA VAL A 158 -3.51 2.91 10.26
C VAL A 158 -2.38 3.64 10.99
N SER A 159 -1.15 3.41 10.54
CA SER A 159 0.01 4.26 10.88
C SER A 159 0.57 4.85 9.59
N VAL A 160 1.03 6.10 9.66
CA VAL A 160 1.51 6.86 8.51
C VAL A 160 2.84 7.50 8.83
N TRP A 161 3.83 7.23 7.97
CA TRP A 161 5.16 7.78 8.10
C TRP A 161 5.48 8.64 6.88
N HIS A 162 5.99 9.85 7.11
CA HIS A 162 6.55 10.69 6.06
C HIS A 162 8.06 10.53 6.09
N ILE A 163 8.60 9.86 5.10
CA ILE A 163 10.02 9.52 5.00
C ILE A 163 10.62 10.26 3.81
N PRO A 164 11.76 10.98 3.96
CA PRO A 164 12.43 11.60 2.83
C PRO A 164 12.64 10.61 1.66
N ASN A 165 12.49 11.12 0.44
CA ASN A 165 12.67 10.30 -0.76
C ASN A 165 14.10 9.72 -0.84
N ASP A 166 14.22 8.55 -1.47
CA ASP A 166 15.44 7.76 -1.64
C ASP A 166 16.15 7.34 -0.34
N GLU A 167 15.46 7.44 0.80
CA GLU A 167 16.01 7.00 2.07
C GLU A 167 16.08 5.48 2.17
N GLN A 168 17.18 4.96 2.72
CA GLN A 168 17.37 3.53 2.91
C GLN A 168 16.47 2.99 4.03
N LEU A 169 15.93 1.78 3.84
CA LEU A 169 15.00 1.13 4.79
C LEU A 169 15.46 1.17 6.25
N ARG A 170 16.75 0.91 6.51
CA ARG A 170 17.33 0.92 7.86
C ARG A 170 17.27 2.27 8.58
N ASN A 171 17.10 3.36 7.83
CA ASN A 171 17.09 4.73 8.37
C ASN A 171 15.68 5.31 8.51
N TRP A 172 14.65 4.69 7.91
CA TRP A 172 13.29 5.26 7.84
C TRP A 172 12.78 5.74 9.20
N THR A 173 12.88 4.90 10.24
CA THR A 173 12.41 5.28 11.59
C THR A 173 13.12 6.53 12.13
N SER A 174 14.42 6.68 11.84
CA SER A 174 15.23 7.80 12.33
C SER A 174 15.16 9.08 11.48
N SER A 175 14.87 8.96 10.18
CA SER A 175 14.79 10.08 9.24
C SER A 175 13.37 10.61 9.05
N ALA A 176 12.37 9.88 9.53
CA ALA A 176 10.97 10.27 9.41
C ALA A 176 10.74 11.70 9.91
N ILE A 177 10.19 12.55 9.05
CA ILE A 177 9.84 13.94 9.42
C ILE A 177 8.52 14.00 10.19
N LEU A 178 7.70 12.95 10.06
CA LEU A 178 6.41 12.82 10.71
C LEU A 178 6.05 11.34 10.84
N ARG A 179 5.64 10.90 12.02
CA ARG A 179 5.06 9.56 12.24
C ARG A 179 3.89 9.68 13.18
N TYR A 180 2.78 9.08 12.82
CA TYR A 180 1.60 9.03 13.67
C TYR A 180 0.75 7.81 13.33
N HIS A 181 -0.14 7.45 14.25
CA HIS A 181 -1.07 6.33 14.07
C HIS A 181 -2.45 6.66 14.63
N THR A 182 -3.46 5.91 14.20
CA THR A 182 -4.80 5.95 14.79
C THR A 182 -4.91 4.90 15.91
N GLU A 183 -5.78 5.18 16.88
CA GLU A 183 -6.18 4.20 17.92
C GLU A 183 -7.71 4.07 18.03
N SER A 184 -8.43 4.66 17.09
CA SER A 184 -9.89 4.71 17.06
C SER A 184 -10.53 3.42 16.55
N ARG A 185 -9.72 2.53 15.93
CA ARG A 185 -10.16 1.30 15.28
C ARG A 185 -11.15 1.52 14.13
N PHE A 186 -11.10 2.70 13.51
CA PHE A 186 -12.08 3.13 12.51
C PHE A 186 -12.21 2.16 11.34
N LEU A 187 -11.15 1.44 10.94
CA LEU A 187 -11.22 0.50 9.82
C LEU A 187 -12.24 -0.62 10.04
N ARG A 188 -12.56 -0.98 11.29
CA ARG A 188 -13.58 -2.00 11.61
C ARG A 188 -14.95 -1.67 10.99
N GLU A 189 -15.33 -0.39 10.98
CA GLU A 189 -16.61 0.08 10.41
C GLU A 189 -16.55 0.32 8.89
N HIS A 190 -15.36 0.13 8.31
CA HIS A 190 -15.05 0.38 6.90
C HIS A 190 -14.51 -0.86 6.19
N GLY A 191 -14.75 -2.07 6.73
CA GLY A 191 -14.39 -3.34 6.10
C GLY A 191 -12.96 -3.82 6.35
N GLY A 192 -12.28 -3.24 7.34
CA GLY A 192 -10.99 -3.72 7.85
C GLY A 192 -9.76 -3.17 7.13
N ASN A 193 -9.90 -2.48 6.00
CA ASN A 193 -8.75 -1.88 5.30
C ASN A 193 -9.18 -0.74 4.36
N LEU A 194 -8.20 -0.02 3.81
CA LEU A 194 -8.44 1.11 2.92
C LEU A 194 -9.08 0.69 1.59
N TYR A 195 -8.80 -0.52 1.07
CA TYR A 195 -9.48 -1.02 -0.12
C TYR A 195 -11.01 -1.05 0.07
N HIS A 196 -11.49 -1.62 1.18
CA HIS A 196 -12.92 -1.64 1.49
C HIS A 196 -13.46 -0.24 1.84
N LEU A 197 -12.66 0.59 2.51
CA LEU A 197 -13.02 2.00 2.77
C LEU A 197 -13.26 2.75 1.46
N PHE A 198 -12.38 2.65 0.47
CA PHE A 198 -12.51 3.34 -0.81
C PHE A 198 -13.53 2.67 -1.76
N LYS A 199 -13.88 1.41 -1.56
CA LYS A 199 -15.10 0.83 -2.16
C LYS A 199 -16.37 1.48 -1.60
N LYS A 200 -16.41 1.78 -0.30
CA LYS A 200 -17.52 2.48 0.36
C LYS A 200 -17.54 3.99 0.03
N TYR A 201 -16.36 4.60 -0.11
CA TYR A 201 -16.16 6.02 -0.45
C TYR A 201 -15.28 6.14 -1.70
N PRO A 202 -15.86 6.04 -2.91
CA PRO A 202 -15.08 6.08 -4.15
C PRO A 202 -14.27 7.38 -4.30
N VAL A 203 -12.99 7.24 -4.67
CA VAL A 203 -12.13 8.35 -5.10
C VAL A 203 -12.46 8.63 -6.56
N ARG A 204 -13.50 9.45 -6.78
CA ARG A 204 -14.06 9.68 -8.11
C ARG A 204 -14.51 11.13 -8.26
N PHE A 205 -14.07 11.80 -9.34
CA PHE A 205 -14.52 13.14 -9.71
C PHE A 205 -16.05 13.20 -9.83
N GLY A 206 -16.66 14.21 -9.21
CA GLY A 206 -18.10 14.45 -9.26
C GLY A 206 -18.96 13.52 -8.41
N ALA A 207 -18.37 12.60 -7.63
CA ALA A 207 -19.11 11.65 -6.79
C ALA A 207 -19.65 12.24 -5.48
N GLY A 208 -19.33 13.49 -5.17
CA GLY A 208 -19.77 14.17 -3.95
C GLY A 208 -19.40 15.65 -3.96
N GLN A 209 -19.66 16.32 -2.84
CA GLN A 209 -19.40 17.74 -2.64
C GLN A 209 -18.52 17.95 -1.40
N CYS A 210 -17.82 19.08 -1.40
CA CYS A 210 -16.96 19.47 -0.29
C CYS A 210 -17.77 19.63 1.02
N LYS A 211 -17.15 19.23 2.14
CA LYS A 211 -17.72 19.18 3.51
C LYS A 211 -18.84 18.16 3.70
N SER A 212 -19.84 18.09 2.81
CA SER A 212 -21.01 17.20 2.97
C SER A 212 -20.65 15.73 2.75
N ASP A 213 -19.76 15.44 1.82
CA ASP A 213 -19.42 14.08 1.41
C ASP A 213 -17.99 13.69 1.82
N THR A 214 -17.48 14.24 2.91
CA THR A 214 -16.22 13.76 3.50
C THR A 214 -16.37 12.30 3.94
N GLY A 215 -15.37 11.47 3.69
CA GLY A 215 -15.32 10.09 4.15
C GLY A 215 -14.91 9.99 5.63
N ALA A 216 -14.16 8.94 5.95
CA ALA A 216 -13.75 8.68 7.33
C ALA A 216 -12.74 9.73 7.83
N VAL A 217 -12.89 10.14 9.09
CA VAL A 217 -11.96 11.02 9.80
C VAL A 217 -11.58 10.32 11.12
N SER A 218 -10.30 10.23 11.42
CA SER A 218 -9.82 9.71 12.71
C SER A 218 -8.81 10.67 13.33
N PRO A 219 -8.85 10.92 14.65
CA PRO A 219 -7.72 11.55 15.34
C PRO A 219 -6.49 10.64 15.27
N VAL A 220 -5.31 11.23 15.42
CA VAL A 220 -4.02 10.53 15.42
C VAL A 220 -3.22 10.81 16.68
N VAL A 221 -2.37 9.86 17.05
CA VAL A 221 -1.33 9.96 18.09
C VAL A 221 0.01 10.05 17.37
N TYR A 222 0.82 11.04 17.73
CA TYR A 222 2.13 11.25 17.10
C TYR A 222 3.22 10.44 17.78
N ASP A 223 4.00 9.71 16.98
CA ASP A 223 5.22 9.01 17.39
C ASP A 223 6.48 9.84 17.06
N THR A 224 6.36 10.77 16.11
CA THR A 224 7.39 11.74 15.71
C THR A 224 6.70 12.97 15.15
N GLY A 225 7.06 14.16 15.65
CA GLY A 225 6.35 15.41 15.36
C GLY A 225 5.12 15.62 16.25
N ASP A 226 4.31 16.61 15.91
CA ASP A 226 3.09 16.99 16.63
C ASP A 226 2.13 17.76 15.69
N LYS A 227 1.02 18.27 16.25
CA LYS A 227 0.04 19.08 15.50
C LYS A 227 0.66 20.34 14.89
N ASP A 228 1.57 21.00 15.59
CA ASP A 228 2.18 22.26 15.17
C ASP A 228 3.24 22.00 14.10
N SER A 229 4.06 20.96 14.25
CA SER A 229 5.03 20.55 13.23
C SER A 229 4.30 20.09 11.96
N THR A 230 3.18 19.37 12.09
CA THR A 230 2.32 19.02 10.95
C THR A 230 1.80 20.27 10.25
N ALA A 231 1.26 21.23 11.01
CA ALA A 231 0.75 22.48 10.45
C ALA A 231 1.83 23.29 9.72
N LYS A 232 3.09 23.23 10.19
CA LYS A 232 4.26 23.89 9.57
C LYS A 232 4.79 23.17 8.33
N LEU A 233 4.61 21.85 8.24
CA LEU A 233 4.96 21.08 7.04
C LEU A 233 4.05 21.46 5.88
N TYR A 234 2.79 21.76 6.17
CA TYR A 234 1.90 22.49 5.29
C TYR A 234 2.22 23.99 5.36
N GLY A 235 2.03 24.70 4.26
CA GLY A 235 2.38 26.12 4.18
C GLY A 235 1.30 27.02 4.81
N PRO A 236 1.63 28.31 5.05
CA PRO A 236 0.73 29.25 5.73
C PRO A 236 -0.58 29.51 4.98
N SER A 237 -0.63 29.30 3.66
CA SER A 237 -1.84 29.41 2.87
C SER A 237 -2.82 28.28 3.18
N ALA A 238 -2.31 27.05 3.36
CA ALA A 238 -3.12 25.88 3.67
C ALA A 238 -3.50 25.83 5.16
N GLY A 239 -2.65 26.32 6.06
CA GLY A 239 -2.84 26.23 7.52
C GLY A 239 -4.10 26.87 8.10
N LYS A 240 -4.87 27.64 7.32
CA LYS A 240 -6.17 28.20 7.74
C LYS A 240 -7.36 27.30 7.37
N ASP A 241 -7.14 26.34 6.48
CA ASP A 241 -8.18 25.54 5.83
C ASP A 241 -8.26 24.12 6.39
N PHE A 242 -7.52 23.82 7.46
CA PHE A 242 -7.52 22.52 8.11
C PHE A 242 -7.21 22.61 9.61
N GLU A 243 -7.51 21.52 10.31
CA GLU A 243 -7.06 21.24 11.67
C GLU A 243 -6.04 20.08 11.66
N SER A 244 -4.86 20.27 12.25
CA SER A 244 -3.85 19.19 12.38
C SER A 244 -4.21 18.17 13.47
N GLY A 245 -3.65 16.96 13.36
CA GLY A 245 -3.83 15.88 14.33
C GLY A 245 -4.96 14.92 13.98
N PHE A 246 -5.26 14.80 12.68
CA PHE A 246 -6.23 13.87 12.15
C PHE A 246 -5.68 13.19 10.90
N ILE A 247 -6.31 12.10 10.49
CA ILE A 247 -6.22 11.60 9.13
C ILE A 247 -7.63 11.57 8.55
N THR A 248 -7.77 12.07 7.32
CA THR A 248 -9.05 12.14 6.63
C THR A 248 -8.99 11.40 5.32
N PHE A 249 -10.01 10.61 5.01
CA PHE A 249 -10.12 9.86 3.78
C PHE A 249 -11.29 10.33 2.94
N ARG A 250 -11.10 10.36 1.62
CA ARG A 250 -12.06 10.76 0.59
C ARG A 250 -12.69 12.13 0.90
N VAL A 251 -12.02 13.20 0.48
CA VAL A 251 -12.54 14.57 0.53
C VAL A 251 -12.78 15.11 -0.88
N PHE A 252 -13.57 16.17 -0.98
CA PHE A 252 -13.82 16.88 -2.23
C PHE A 252 -13.36 18.33 -2.13
N ASN A 253 -12.77 18.85 -3.21
CA ASN A 253 -12.53 20.28 -3.37
C ASN A 253 -13.80 21.02 -3.85
N ALA A 254 -13.71 22.34 -4.04
CA ALA A 254 -14.82 23.17 -4.54
C ALA A 254 -15.32 22.74 -5.94
N ASP A 255 -14.43 22.18 -6.78
CA ASP A 255 -14.71 21.71 -8.14
C ASP A 255 -15.20 20.25 -8.19
N ARG A 256 -15.44 19.61 -7.03
CA ARG A 256 -15.84 18.19 -6.89
C ARG A 256 -14.78 17.19 -7.34
N ALA A 257 -13.52 17.58 -7.42
CA ALA A 257 -12.42 16.62 -7.52
C ALA A 257 -12.22 15.91 -6.18
N ALA A 258 -12.00 14.60 -6.23
CA ALA A 258 -11.81 13.77 -5.06
C ALA A 258 -10.32 13.65 -4.73
N MET A 259 -9.95 13.91 -3.48
CA MET A 259 -8.64 13.52 -2.95
C MET A 259 -8.82 12.28 -2.06
N ALA A 260 -7.94 11.30 -2.23
CA ALA A 260 -8.05 10.05 -1.50
C ALA A 260 -7.78 10.22 0.00
N MET A 261 -6.80 11.04 0.36
CA MET A 261 -6.33 11.15 1.75
C MET A 261 -5.78 12.54 2.05
N CYS A 262 -6.10 13.07 3.23
CA CYS A 262 -5.43 14.20 3.85
C CYS A 262 -4.59 13.69 5.02
N SER A 263 -3.28 13.72 4.86
CA SER A 263 -2.30 13.12 5.77
C SER A 263 -2.00 14.09 6.93
N GLY A 264 -2.36 13.73 8.16
CA GLY A 264 -2.08 14.54 9.35
C GLY A 264 -3.03 15.71 9.58
N VAL A 265 -4.02 15.92 8.70
CA VAL A 265 -4.96 17.05 8.77
C VAL A 265 -6.42 16.66 8.48
N LYS A 266 -7.34 17.45 9.03
CA LYS A 266 -8.77 17.46 8.74
C LYS A 266 -9.16 18.78 8.07
N PRO A 267 -9.55 18.79 6.79
CA PRO A 267 -9.98 20.01 6.13
C PRO A 267 -11.19 20.66 6.81
N THR A 268 -11.15 21.98 6.97
CA THR A 268 -12.24 22.83 7.47
C THR A 268 -12.85 23.66 6.34
N GLU A 269 -12.08 23.91 5.27
CA GLU A 269 -12.50 24.69 4.10
C GLU A 269 -12.39 23.92 2.78
N CYS A 270 -13.06 24.45 1.76
CA CYS A 270 -13.08 23.92 0.41
C CYS A 270 -12.05 24.66 -0.44
N ASN A 271 -10.77 24.50 -0.13
CA ASN A 271 -9.73 25.21 -0.86
C ASN A 271 -9.90 24.93 -2.37
N PRO A 272 -9.97 25.97 -3.23
CA PRO A 272 -10.19 25.80 -4.66
C PRO A 272 -8.94 25.22 -5.32
N GLN A 273 -8.79 23.91 -5.23
CA GLN A 273 -7.85 23.17 -6.03
C GLN A 273 -8.31 23.23 -7.49
N THR A 274 -7.63 24.03 -8.31
CA THR A 274 -7.95 24.29 -9.71
C THR A 274 -7.69 23.06 -10.59
N ARG A 275 -8.26 23.03 -11.80
CA ARG A 275 -8.08 21.96 -12.82
C ARG A 275 -6.62 21.62 -13.19
N GLN A 276 -5.62 22.39 -12.75
CA GLN A 276 -4.19 22.10 -13.01
C GLN A 276 -3.52 21.23 -11.93
N GLN A 277 -4.29 20.71 -10.96
CA GLN A 277 -3.76 20.05 -9.76
C GLN A 277 -4.00 18.54 -9.79
N CYS A 278 -3.68 17.91 -10.92
CA CYS A 278 -3.76 16.46 -11.10
C CYS A 278 -2.36 15.86 -10.81
N GLY A 279 -2.29 14.84 -9.97
CA GLY A 279 -1.07 14.15 -9.57
C GLY A 279 -1.22 13.58 -8.17
N ASP A 280 -0.27 12.75 -7.75
CA ASP A 280 -0.37 12.02 -6.48
C ASP A 280 -0.30 12.96 -5.27
N PHE A 281 0.50 14.02 -5.36
CA PHE A 281 0.53 15.11 -4.35
C PHE A 281 -0.32 16.32 -4.75
N THR A 282 -1.19 16.20 -5.76
CA THR A 282 -2.20 17.21 -6.14
C THR A 282 -1.58 18.60 -6.42
N GLY A 283 -1.91 19.60 -5.60
CA GLY A 283 -1.44 20.99 -5.69
C GLY A 283 -0.47 21.40 -4.59
N LEU A 284 0.25 20.46 -3.95
CA LEU A 284 1.22 20.81 -2.90
C LEU A 284 2.41 21.65 -3.39
N ASP A 285 2.68 21.69 -4.71
CA ASP A 285 3.67 22.58 -5.34
C ASP A 285 3.26 24.06 -5.38
N LEU A 286 1.98 24.37 -5.11
CA LEU A 286 1.53 25.75 -5.12
C LEU A 286 2.21 26.55 -4.01
N SER A 287 2.66 27.76 -4.36
CA SER A 287 3.41 28.63 -3.45
C SER A 287 2.67 28.83 -2.12
N GLY A 288 3.35 28.49 -1.02
CA GLY A 288 2.79 28.62 0.33
C GLY A 288 1.82 27.51 0.75
N THR A 289 1.72 26.41 0.00
CA THR A 289 0.82 25.27 0.30
C THR A 289 1.51 24.14 1.06
N ALA A 290 2.78 23.84 0.75
CA ALA A 290 3.59 22.86 1.47
C ALA A 290 5.06 23.25 1.51
N SER A 291 5.76 22.70 2.50
CA SER A 291 7.22 22.75 2.60
C SER A 291 7.88 21.76 1.63
N LYS A 292 9.12 22.05 1.23
CA LYS A 292 9.94 21.15 0.42
C LYS A 292 10.14 19.79 1.10
N GLN A 293 10.28 19.77 2.42
CA GLN A 293 10.42 18.55 3.21
C GLN A 293 9.21 17.63 3.04
N LEU A 294 8.00 18.18 3.03
CA LEU A 294 6.77 17.40 2.84
C LEU A 294 6.66 16.88 1.40
N THR A 295 6.92 17.72 0.40
CA THR A 295 6.80 17.32 -1.02
C THR A 295 7.89 16.37 -1.49
N GLU A 296 9.02 16.31 -0.78
CA GLU A 296 10.15 15.39 -1.05
C GLU A 296 10.20 14.25 -0.02
N SER A 297 9.06 13.91 0.57
CA SER A 297 8.91 12.74 1.44
C SER A 297 7.78 11.85 0.95
N SER A 298 8.04 10.55 0.89
CA SER A 298 7.05 9.53 0.60
C SER A 298 6.16 9.27 1.81
N VAL A 299 4.89 8.97 1.54
CA VAL A 299 3.88 8.70 2.58
C VAL A 299 3.66 7.20 2.67
N LEU A 300 4.30 6.55 3.65
CA LEU A 300 4.18 5.12 3.89
C LEU A 300 2.95 4.83 4.76
N LEU A 301 2.16 3.83 4.37
CA LEU A 301 0.90 3.44 5.00
C LEU A 301 1.02 2.03 5.60
N PHE A 302 0.68 1.93 6.88
CA PHE A 302 0.78 0.72 7.66
C PHE A 302 -0.57 0.32 8.25
N TYR A 303 -0.78 -0.98 8.44
CA TYR A 303 -1.97 -1.55 9.06
C TYR A 303 -1.66 -2.31 10.34
N ARG A 304 -2.59 -2.24 11.32
CA ARG A 304 -2.63 -3.09 12.51
C ARG A 304 -4.06 -3.38 12.93
#